data_AF-A0A7V8YYU9-F1
#
_entry.id   AF-A0A7V8YYU9-F1
#
_cell.length_a   1.000
_cell.length_b   1.000
_cell.length_c   1.000
_cell.angle_alpha   90.00
_cell.angle_beta   90.00
_cell.angle_gamma   90.00
#
_symmetry.space_group_name_H-M   'P 1'
#
loop_
_entity.id
_entity.type
_entity.pdbx_description
1 polymer ?
#
loop_
_entity_poly.entity_id
_entity_poly.type
_entity_poly.pdbx_seq_one_letter_code
_entity_poly.pdbx_strand_id
1 'polypeptide(L)'
;MAQKSRADIRRGVHSRIRKKVRGSSDRPRLAVFRSLNHIYAQLIDDDNGTTLATASTAEKVLAGKTGGNIEAARGVGKAIAERAIKAGVETVVYDRGGYVYHGRVKALLDATREAGLNKNEAAEKAVKEESKSDEPVKKESKAEKPVKEKSKADKPVKKESKDEE
;
A
#
# COMPACT_ATOMS: atom_id res chain seq x y z
N MET A 1 -21.25 17.36 -27.99
CA MET A 1 -19.96 17.60 -27.29
C MET A 1 -19.12 16.34 -27.37
N ALA A 2 -17.95 16.37 -28.01
CA ALA A 2 -17.09 15.19 -28.08
C ALA A 2 -16.54 14.85 -26.68
N GLN A 3 -16.70 13.59 -26.26
CA GLN A 3 -16.14 13.11 -24.99
C GLN A 3 -14.61 13.11 -25.08
N LYS A 4 -13.94 13.78 -24.14
CA LYS A 4 -12.46 13.79 -24.06
C LYS A 4 -11.96 12.36 -23.83
N SER A 5 -10.83 12.00 -24.43
CA SER A 5 -10.26 10.68 -24.23
C SER A 5 -9.84 10.49 -22.76
N ARG A 6 -9.91 9.25 -22.26
CA ARG A 6 -9.44 8.93 -20.91
C ARG A 6 -7.96 9.27 -20.72
N ALA A 7 -7.17 9.21 -21.79
CA ALA A 7 -5.77 9.59 -21.80
C ALA A 7 -5.60 11.11 -21.59
N ASP A 8 -6.43 11.95 -22.20
CA ASP A 8 -6.38 13.41 -22.04
C ASP A 8 -6.76 13.86 -20.64
N ILE A 9 -7.83 13.25 -20.10
CA ILE A 9 -8.26 13.50 -18.72
C ILE A 9 -7.13 13.15 -17.75
N ARG A 10 -6.51 11.98 -17.94
CA ARG A 10 -5.37 11.53 -17.14
C ARG A 10 -4.18 12.48 -17.25
N ARG A 11 -3.81 12.92 -18.46
CA ARG A 11 -2.72 13.89 -18.67
C ARG A 11 -2.98 15.17 -17.88
N GLY A 12 -4.20 15.71 -17.93
CA GLY A 12 -4.58 16.90 -17.16
C GLY A 12 -4.47 16.72 -15.64
N VAL A 13 -4.92 15.58 -15.11
CA VAL A 13 -4.77 15.26 -13.68
C VAL A 13 -3.29 15.08 -13.31
N HIS A 14 -2.52 14.42 -14.16
CA HIS A 14 -1.10 14.15 -13.95
C HIS A 14 -0.29 15.43 -13.88
N SER A 15 -0.48 16.35 -14.84
CA SER A 15 0.15 17.67 -14.83
C SER A 15 -0.23 18.47 -13.58
N ARG A 16 -1.49 18.37 -13.10
CA ARG A 16 -1.91 19.06 -11.86
C ARG A 16 -1.20 18.52 -10.62
N ILE A 17 -1.00 17.19 -10.54
CA ILE A 17 -0.26 16.56 -9.43
C ILE A 17 1.20 17.01 -9.44
N ARG A 18 1.84 17.01 -10.62
CA ARG A 18 3.25 17.42 -10.80
C ARG A 18 3.53 18.89 -10.52
N LYS A 19 2.50 19.75 -10.42
CA LYS A 19 2.69 21.12 -9.91
C LYS A 19 3.11 21.16 -8.43
N LYS A 20 2.72 20.14 -7.66
CA LYS A 20 3.04 20.03 -6.23
C LYS A 20 4.12 18.97 -5.96
N VAL A 21 4.11 17.90 -6.73
CA VAL A 21 5.04 16.77 -6.59
C VAL A 21 6.20 16.95 -7.56
N ARG A 22 7.35 17.34 -7.03
CA ARG A 22 8.64 17.44 -7.74
C ARG A 22 9.66 16.56 -7.03
N GLY A 23 10.47 15.82 -7.78
CA GLY A 23 11.61 15.09 -7.25
C GLY A 23 12.88 15.94 -7.30
N SER A 24 13.65 15.96 -6.22
CA SER A 24 15.01 16.52 -6.19
C SER A 24 16.04 15.40 -6.27
N SER A 25 17.33 15.74 -6.38
CA SER A 25 18.41 14.74 -6.31
C SER A 25 18.41 13.95 -4.99
N ASP A 26 18.10 14.60 -3.86
CA ASP A 26 18.03 13.93 -2.55
C ASP A 26 16.78 13.06 -2.40
N ARG A 27 15.67 13.52 -2.98
CA ARG A 27 14.36 12.86 -2.91
C ARG A 27 13.74 12.76 -4.30
N PRO A 28 14.22 11.82 -5.13
CA PRO A 28 13.72 11.65 -6.50
C PRO A 28 12.24 11.27 -6.51
N ARG A 29 11.59 11.41 -7.67
CA ARG A 29 10.17 11.10 -7.85
C ARG A 29 9.99 9.69 -8.40
N LEU A 30 9.19 8.87 -7.72
CA LEU A 30 8.76 7.57 -8.23
C LEU A 30 7.47 7.72 -9.05
N ALA A 31 7.60 7.68 -10.37
CA ALA A 31 6.50 7.80 -11.31
C ALA A 31 5.90 6.43 -11.65
N VAL A 32 4.59 6.28 -11.44
CA VAL A 32 3.85 5.07 -11.82
C VAL A 32 3.09 5.27 -13.14
N PHE A 33 3.26 4.34 -14.08
CA PHE A 33 2.46 4.26 -15.28
C PHE A 33 1.77 2.90 -15.39
N ARG A 34 0.50 2.91 -15.78
CA ARG A 34 -0.34 1.70 -15.85
C ARG A 34 -1.07 1.65 -17.17
N SER A 35 -0.80 0.60 -17.94
CA SER A 35 -1.58 0.25 -19.12
C SER A 35 -2.64 -0.80 -18.77
N LEU A 36 -3.32 -1.32 -19.79
CA LEU A 36 -4.24 -2.45 -19.61
C LEU A 36 -3.46 -3.68 -19.10
N ASN A 37 -2.37 -4.01 -19.78
CA ASN A 37 -1.65 -5.28 -19.61
C ASN A 37 -0.38 -5.18 -18.75
N HIS A 38 0.14 -3.98 -18.51
CA HIS A 38 1.44 -3.78 -17.87
C HIS A 38 1.42 -2.63 -16.87
N ILE A 39 2.36 -2.71 -15.93
CA ILE A 39 2.66 -1.64 -15.00
C ILE A 39 4.17 -1.33 -15.05
N TYR A 40 4.47 -0.04 -14.96
CA TYR A 40 5.81 0.52 -15.07
C TYR A 40 6.03 1.47 -13.89
N ALA A 41 7.23 1.43 -13.34
CA ALA A 41 7.71 2.36 -12.32
C ALA A 41 9.06 2.93 -12.76
N GLN A 42 9.24 4.23 -12.56
CA GLN A 42 10.48 4.94 -12.87
C GLN A 42 10.85 5.83 -11.70
N LEU A 43 12.12 5.80 -11.32
CA LEU A 43 12.73 6.68 -10.34
C LEU A 43 13.45 7.79 -11.08
N ILE A 44 12.95 9.02 -10.98
CA ILE A 44 13.39 10.15 -11.80
C ILE A 44 13.90 11.26 -10.89
N ASP A 45 15.07 11.78 -11.19
CA ASP A 45 15.55 13.06 -10.67
C ASP A 45 15.10 14.17 -11.63
N ASP A 46 14.21 15.06 -11.17
CA ASP A 46 13.66 16.13 -12.02
C ASP A 46 14.66 17.31 -12.15
N ASP A 47 15.69 17.41 -11.31
CA ASP A 47 16.69 18.48 -11.38
C ASP A 47 17.73 18.18 -12.46
N ASN A 48 18.22 16.94 -12.50
CA ASN A 48 19.16 16.47 -13.53
C ASN A 48 18.46 15.92 -14.79
N GLY A 49 17.14 15.67 -14.72
CA GLY A 49 16.37 15.07 -15.81
C GLY A 49 16.74 13.60 -16.10
N THR A 50 17.41 12.93 -15.18
CA THR A 50 17.90 11.57 -15.34
C THR A 50 17.00 10.56 -14.65
N THR A 51 16.90 9.36 -15.23
CA THR A 51 16.19 8.23 -14.61
C THR A 51 17.21 7.33 -13.93
N LEU A 52 17.12 7.21 -12.61
CA LEU A 52 18.06 6.46 -11.78
C LEU A 52 17.79 4.96 -11.82
N ALA A 53 16.50 4.59 -11.83
CA ALA A 53 16.07 3.20 -11.88
C ALA A 53 14.73 3.08 -12.60
N THR A 54 14.54 1.98 -13.31
CA THR A 54 13.27 1.61 -13.92
C THR A 54 12.90 0.21 -13.49
N ALA A 55 11.61 -0.12 -13.46
CA ALA A 55 11.13 -1.49 -13.31
C ALA A 55 9.82 -1.64 -14.05
N SER A 56 9.62 -2.76 -14.74
CA SER A 56 8.36 -3.03 -15.41
C SER A 56 8.07 -4.51 -15.53
N THR A 57 6.79 -4.83 -15.66
CA THR A 57 6.34 -6.20 -15.98
C THR A 57 6.72 -6.65 -17.39
N ALA A 58 7.24 -5.74 -18.22
CA ALA A 58 7.74 -6.08 -19.56
C ALA A 58 9.19 -6.59 -19.53
N GLU A 59 9.89 -6.42 -18.41
CA GLU A 59 11.23 -6.98 -18.23
C GLU A 59 11.16 -8.49 -18.05
N LYS A 60 12.07 -9.23 -18.70
CA LYS A 60 12.10 -10.71 -18.65
C LYS A 60 12.11 -11.27 -17.23
N VAL A 61 12.79 -10.57 -16.30
CA VAL A 61 12.92 -10.97 -14.89
C VAL A 61 11.59 -10.88 -14.13
N LEU A 62 10.70 -9.99 -14.55
CA LEU A 62 9.40 -9.71 -13.91
C LEU A 62 8.22 -10.10 -14.80
N ALA A 63 8.50 -10.80 -15.90
CA ALA A 63 7.51 -11.25 -16.86
C ALA A 63 6.76 -12.46 -16.28
N GLY A 64 5.54 -12.21 -15.80
CA GLY A 64 4.58 -13.26 -15.44
C GLY A 64 3.59 -13.54 -16.56
N LYS A 65 2.67 -14.48 -16.32
CA LYS A 65 1.55 -14.78 -17.24
C LYS A 65 0.70 -13.54 -17.57
N THR A 66 0.52 -12.64 -16.60
CA THR A 66 -0.24 -11.39 -16.76
C THR A 66 0.47 -10.26 -16.03
N GLY A 67 0.95 -9.24 -16.75
CA GLY A 67 1.60 -8.05 -16.15
C GLY A 67 0.64 -7.02 -15.55
N GLY A 68 -0.66 -7.28 -15.65
CA GLY A 68 -1.73 -6.35 -15.32
C GLY A 68 -2.44 -6.63 -14.00
N ASN A 69 -1.95 -7.51 -13.13
CA ASN A 69 -2.60 -7.89 -11.87
C ASN A 69 -1.96 -7.20 -10.63
N ILE A 70 -2.53 -7.43 -9.44
CA ILE A 70 -2.05 -6.85 -8.17
C ILE A 70 -0.71 -7.49 -7.76
N GLU A 71 -0.54 -8.78 -8.01
CA GLU A 71 0.69 -9.52 -7.68
C GLU A 71 1.90 -9.03 -8.46
N ALA A 72 1.76 -8.80 -9.77
CA ALA A 72 2.80 -8.23 -10.61
C ALA A 72 3.15 -6.80 -10.17
N ALA A 73 2.16 -6.02 -9.72
CA ALA A 73 2.41 -4.69 -9.16
C ALA A 73 3.26 -4.75 -7.88
N ARG A 74 3.01 -5.74 -7.00
CA ARG A 74 3.86 -5.98 -5.82
C ARG A 74 5.28 -6.40 -6.22
N GLY A 75 5.41 -7.29 -7.20
CA GLY A 75 6.72 -7.71 -7.73
C GLY A 75 7.54 -6.54 -8.29
N VAL A 76 6.92 -5.69 -9.10
CA VAL A 76 7.55 -4.46 -9.61
C VAL A 76 7.92 -3.50 -8.47
N GLY A 77 7.07 -3.36 -7.46
CA GLY A 77 7.34 -2.53 -6.28
C GLY A 77 8.57 -2.98 -5.49
N LYS A 78 8.75 -4.29 -5.29
CA LYS A 78 9.96 -4.84 -4.64
C LYS A 78 11.20 -4.61 -5.50
N ALA A 79 11.11 -4.93 -6.78
CA ALA A 79 12.24 -4.81 -7.71
C ALA A 79 12.73 -3.35 -7.85
N ILE A 80 11.84 -2.37 -7.91
CA ILE A 80 12.25 -0.95 -8.01
C ILE A 80 12.89 -0.46 -6.71
N ALA A 81 12.42 -0.93 -5.55
CA ALA A 81 13.00 -0.57 -4.26
C ALA A 81 14.42 -1.13 -4.11
N GLU A 82 14.64 -2.39 -4.47
CA GLU A 82 15.98 -2.99 -4.48
C GLU A 82 16.94 -2.24 -5.41
N ARG A 83 16.48 -1.82 -6.59
CA ARG A 83 17.28 -1.03 -7.54
C ARG A 83 17.58 0.37 -6.99
N ALA A 84 16.61 1.00 -6.34
CA ALA A 84 16.78 2.32 -5.73
C ALA A 84 17.79 2.28 -4.57
N ILE A 85 17.73 1.26 -3.72
CA ILE A 85 18.70 1.06 -2.63
C ILE A 85 20.10 0.82 -3.20
N LYS A 86 20.24 0.02 -4.27
CA LYS A 86 21.53 -0.17 -4.97
C LYS A 86 22.06 1.13 -5.59
N ALA A 87 21.17 2.03 -5.99
CA ALA A 87 21.52 3.37 -6.48
C ALA A 87 21.78 4.39 -5.35
N GLY A 88 21.71 3.98 -4.07
CA GLY A 88 21.95 4.85 -2.92
C GLY A 88 20.78 5.76 -2.57
N VAL A 89 19.58 5.48 -3.07
CA VAL A 89 18.37 6.29 -2.81
C VAL A 89 17.55 5.67 -1.69
N GLU A 90 17.43 6.39 -0.58
CA GLU A 90 16.64 5.96 0.59
C GLU A 90 15.25 6.59 0.66
N THR A 91 15.14 7.85 0.22
CA THR A 91 13.89 8.63 0.28
C THR A 91 13.41 9.05 -1.09
N VAL A 92 12.09 9.04 -1.28
CA VAL A 92 11.46 9.21 -2.60
C VAL A 92 10.12 9.91 -2.45
N VAL A 93 9.72 10.71 -3.43
CA VAL A 93 8.35 11.25 -3.51
C VAL A 93 7.51 10.36 -4.41
N TYR A 94 6.35 9.90 -3.93
CA TYR A 94 5.46 9.04 -4.70
C TYR A 94 4.55 9.83 -5.66
N ASP A 95 4.63 9.52 -6.96
CA ASP A 95 3.78 10.06 -8.01
C ASP A 95 2.88 8.97 -8.60
N ARG A 96 1.58 9.10 -8.32
CA ARG A 96 0.53 8.16 -8.75
C ARG A 96 0.14 8.26 -10.23
N GLY A 97 0.79 9.07 -11.06
CA GLY A 97 0.64 8.96 -12.51
C GLY A 97 -0.69 9.48 -13.09
N GLY A 98 -1.44 10.26 -12.31
CA GLY A 98 -2.82 10.64 -12.63
C GLY A 98 -3.86 9.55 -12.40
N TYR A 99 -3.47 8.41 -11.83
CA TYR A 99 -4.39 7.34 -11.42
C TYR A 99 -4.89 7.57 -9.99
N VAL A 100 -6.05 6.98 -9.68
CA VAL A 100 -6.55 6.91 -8.30
C VAL A 100 -5.65 5.97 -7.50
N TYR A 101 -5.31 6.35 -6.26
CA TYR A 101 -4.53 5.51 -5.35
C TYR A 101 -5.41 4.37 -4.84
N HIS A 102 -5.49 3.30 -5.63
CA HIS A 102 -6.27 2.10 -5.35
C HIS A 102 -5.69 0.90 -6.12
N GLY A 103 -6.10 -0.31 -5.75
CA GLY A 103 -5.76 -1.56 -6.43
C GLY A 103 -4.26 -1.68 -6.72
N ARG A 104 -3.92 -1.80 -8.01
CA ARG A 104 -2.54 -1.98 -8.49
C ARG A 104 -1.58 -0.86 -8.09
N VAL A 105 -2.03 0.40 -8.14
CA VAL A 105 -1.17 1.54 -7.79
C VAL A 105 -0.87 1.52 -6.30
N LYS A 106 -1.89 1.26 -5.47
CA LYS A 106 -1.71 1.10 -4.02
C LYS A 106 -0.74 -0.04 -3.71
N ALA A 107 -0.96 -1.21 -4.30
CA ALA A 107 -0.13 -2.39 -4.06
C ALA A 107 1.34 -2.21 -4.45
N LEU A 108 1.63 -1.49 -5.55
CA LEU A 108 3.00 -1.17 -5.94
C LEU A 108 3.67 -0.27 -4.91
N LEU A 109 3.01 0.81 -4.49
CA LEU A 109 3.57 1.76 -3.54
C LEU A 109 3.73 1.14 -2.14
N ASP A 110 2.78 0.33 -1.71
CA ASP A 110 2.87 -0.38 -0.43
C ASP A 110 4.04 -1.38 -0.45
N ALA A 111 4.21 -2.13 -1.56
CA ALA A 111 5.36 -3.03 -1.71
C ALA A 111 6.71 -2.30 -1.73
N THR A 112 6.78 -1.08 -2.29
CA THR A 112 8.03 -0.28 -2.21
C THR A 112 8.36 0.14 -0.78
N ARG A 113 7.35 0.43 0.04
CA ARG A 113 7.51 0.80 1.45
C ARG A 113 7.97 -0.39 2.28
N GLU A 114 7.35 -1.55 2.07
CA GLU A 114 7.75 -2.82 2.72
C GLU A 114 9.20 -3.20 2.37
N ALA A 115 9.64 -2.93 1.15
CA ALA A 115 11.01 -3.17 0.70
C ALA A 115 12.03 -2.12 1.22
N GLY A 116 11.61 -1.19 2.10
CA GLY A 116 12.51 -0.28 2.80
C GLY A 116 12.77 1.04 2.10
N LEU A 117 12.01 1.39 1.06
CA LEU A 117 12.02 2.72 0.45
C LEU A 117 11.09 3.65 1.26
N ASN A 118 11.58 4.81 1.72
CA ASN A 118 10.87 5.71 2.65
C ASN A 118 10.56 5.11 4.04
N LYS A 119 11.57 4.53 4.72
CA LYS A 119 11.44 3.99 6.09
C LYS A 119 10.85 4.99 7.10
N ASN A 120 11.11 6.28 6.90
CA ASN A 120 10.67 7.35 7.80
C ASN A 120 9.14 7.58 7.81
N GLU A 121 8.39 7.07 6.83
CA GLU A 121 6.92 7.13 6.82
C GLU A 121 6.25 5.92 7.53
N ALA A 122 6.98 4.81 7.72
CA ALA A 122 6.43 3.60 8.35
C ALA A 122 6.26 3.76 9.87
N ALA A 123 7.14 4.53 10.52
CA ALA A 123 7.07 4.82 11.95
C ALA A 123 5.78 5.55 12.34
N GLU A 124 5.26 6.45 11.49
CA GLU A 124 4.06 7.23 11.81
C GLU A 124 2.74 6.45 11.68
N LYS A 125 2.72 5.33 10.94
CA LYS A 125 1.51 4.50 10.81
C LYS A 125 1.34 3.51 11.95
N ALA A 126 2.43 2.90 12.43
CA ALA A 126 2.39 2.05 13.63
C ALA A 126 1.88 2.83 14.84
N VAL A 127 2.33 4.09 15.02
CA VAL A 127 1.88 4.98 16.10
C VAL A 127 0.41 5.44 15.94
N LYS A 128 -0.16 5.41 14.73
CA LYS A 128 -1.57 5.77 14.46
C LYS A 128 -2.56 4.61 14.55
N GLU A 129 -2.11 3.37 14.44
CA GLU A 129 -2.96 2.20 14.66
C GLU A 129 -3.08 1.85 16.15
N GLU A 130 -2.05 2.10 16.96
CA GLU A 130 -2.09 1.88 18.43
C GLU A 130 -2.91 2.96 19.18
N SER A 131 -2.99 4.20 18.66
CA SER A 131 -3.72 5.31 19.31
C SER A 131 -5.25 5.32 19.09
N LYS A 132 -5.81 4.31 18.42
CA LYS A 132 -7.28 4.15 18.25
C LYS A 132 -7.92 3.15 19.21
N SER A 133 -7.15 2.43 20.01
CA SER A 133 -7.66 1.48 21.03
C SER A 133 -7.72 2.05 22.45
N ASP A 134 -7.07 3.19 22.72
CA ASP A 134 -6.97 3.77 24.06
C ASP A 134 -7.73 5.10 24.18
N GLU A 135 -9.06 5.03 24.25
CA GLU A 135 -9.84 6.12 24.85
C GLU A 135 -10.52 5.58 26.13
N PRO A 136 -10.20 6.11 27.32
CA PRO A 136 -10.58 5.51 28.59
C PRO A 136 -12.05 5.78 28.95
N VAL A 137 -12.75 4.70 29.28
CA VAL A 137 -14.09 4.70 29.88
C VAL A 137 -14.10 5.55 31.16
N LYS A 138 -14.78 6.71 31.13
CA LYS A 138 -15.17 7.43 32.35
C LYS A 138 -16.49 6.87 32.90
N LYS A 139 -16.36 6.14 34.00
CA LYS A 139 -17.41 5.77 34.96
C LYS A 139 -18.02 7.03 35.58
N GLU A 140 -19.34 7.15 35.54
CA GLU A 140 -20.12 7.84 36.58
C GLU A 140 -21.27 6.94 37.03
N SER A 141 -21.54 6.99 38.33
CA SER A 141 -22.26 6.02 39.15
C SER A 141 -23.59 6.59 39.65
N LYS A 142 -24.64 5.75 39.71
CA LYS A 142 -25.52 5.56 40.90
C LYS A 142 -26.78 4.74 40.55
N ALA A 143 -26.98 3.61 41.24
CA ALA A 143 -28.15 3.27 42.07
C ALA A 143 -28.29 1.73 42.26
N GLU A 144 -28.13 1.29 43.51
CA GLU A 144 -28.51 -0.02 44.10
C GLU A 144 -30.00 -0.36 43.88
N LYS A 145 -30.59 -1.57 43.98
CA LYS A 145 -30.35 -2.96 44.47
C LYS A 145 -31.64 -3.77 44.07
N PRO A 146 -31.90 -5.06 44.43
CA PRO A 146 -31.06 -6.21 44.76
C PRO A 146 -31.48 -7.55 44.06
N VAL A 147 -30.53 -8.51 44.06
CA VAL A 147 -30.62 -9.98 44.23
C VAL A 147 -31.95 -10.72 43.95
N LYS A 148 -31.91 -11.72 43.05
CA LYS A 148 -32.59 -13.02 43.26
C LYS A 148 -31.79 -14.18 42.69
N GLU A 149 -31.47 -15.06 43.62
CA GLU A 149 -30.79 -16.34 43.56
C GLU A 149 -31.69 -17.45 42.97
N LYS A 150 -31.07 -18.40 42.24
CA LYS A 150 -31.43 -19.82 42.00
C LYS A 150 -30.68 -20.28 40.74
N SER A 151 -30.06 -21.45 40.60
CA SER A 151 -29.57 -22.54 41.45
C SER A 151 -29.13 -23.64 40.47
N LYS A 152 -27.97 -24.27 40.71
CA LYS A 152 -27.56 -25.65 40.35
C LYS A 152 -27.57 -26.06 38.85
N ALA A 153 -26.42 -26.46 38.31
CA ALA A 153 -25.95 -27.86 38.35
C ALA A 153 -24.73 -28.08 37.44
N ASP A 154 -23.87 -28.97 37.90
CA ASP A 154 -22.56 -29.38 37.37
C ASP A 154 -22.54 -30.00 35.96
N LYS A 155 -21.33 -29.88 35.37
CA LYS A 155 -20.68 -30.68 34.28
C LYS A 155 -20.94 -32.21 34.40
N PRO A 156 -20.65 -33.10 33.40
CA PRO A 156 -19.52 -33.03 32.46
C PRO A 156 -19.67 -33.64 31.03
N VAL A 157 -18.67 -33.32 30.22
CA VAL A 157 -17.99 -34.09 29.16
C VAL A 157 -18.34 -35.60 29.08
N LYS A 158 -18.70 -36.08 27.89
CA LYS A 158 -18.47 -37.48 27.47
C LYS A 158 -17.70 -37.54 26.15
N LYS A 159 -16.63 -38.32 26.22
CA LYS A 159 -15.70 -38.83 25.22
C LYS A 159 -16.19 -40.25 24.87
N GLU A 160 -15.90 -40.74 23.66
CA GLU A 160 -15.95 -42.14 23.12
C GLU A 160 -16.59 -42.08 21.71
N SER A 161 -15.85 -42.20 20.58
CA SER A 161 -15.13 -43.34 20.00
C SER A 161 -16.03 -44.42 19.38
N LYS A 162 -15.66 -44.85 18.14
CA LYS A 162 -15.98 -46.13 17.46
C LYS A 162 -17.40 -46.25 16.85
N ASP A 163 -17.68 -46.84 15.68
CA ASP A 163 -17.01 -47.76 14.74
C ASP A 163 -17.66 -47.63 13.32
N GLU A 164 -16.92 -48.10 12.30
CA GLU A 164 -17.30 -48.78 11.03
C GLU A 164 -18.68 -48.61 10.36
N GLU A 165 -18.71 -48.20 9.08
CA GLU A 165 -19.01 -49.03 7.88
C GLU A 165 -18.62 -48.30 6.59
#